data_AF-A0A433QFH4-F1
#
_entry.id   AF-A0A433QFH4-F1
#
_cell.length_a   1.000
_cell.length_b   1.000
_cell.length_c   1.000
_cell.angle_alpha   90.00
_cell.angle_beta   90.00
_cell.angle_gamma   90.00
#
_symmetry.space_group_name_H-M   'P 1'
#
loop_
_entity.id
_entity.type
_entity.pdbx_description
1 polymer ?
#
loop_
_entity_poly.entity_id
_entity_poly.type
_entity_poly.pdbx_seq_one_letter_code
_entity_poly.pdbx_strand_id
1 'polypeptide(L)'
;MQAHLIDHLVYREQGIRGNGETPFLLKRIAELTKDESLKSNIALVKHNAAVGSQIAVKLSEIQAREIQAKEIQAREIQAKKDEKTFKGHENFVQASSPAATKQQETPLSEMLMIIGGIVFDTTATISSKAPSLSPTSFLNTSSPGTVRKSIGGVGRNLVETVWRLGVPVVFVSALGNDPETQELLRKNMRRMDLDMTDIERIQTGVNAIYNAVHDPTGQLLVAVADMNVFDQMDPHKVESKIRKHRPSIVAFDGNMSPNVMRTIALLCRELDIPAFFEPTSVPKSLKLFMYSEVILAGSVRYASPNEYELEAMSIEAAKQLSSDRNVPEMDRDLVNWDELPSYIHRFVPHAFHLVNYIPNLFVKLGEQGSLLVRKPAETISAPKYQYFKPEPLETKNILSVTGAGDSFVGTVLANLHTHRPSMSDDAVLNRIVCNAQRAAILTLKSDKAVSPNIEPSLLNIQ
;
A
#
# COMPACT_ATOMS: atom_id res chain seq x y z
N MET A 1 9.87 -34.06 -26.78
CA MET A 1 10.85 -33.17 -26.13
C MET A 1 12.00 -32.73 -27.05
N GLN A 2 12.40 -33.50 -28.08
CA GLN A 2 13.44 -33.09 -29.05
C GLN A 2 12.99 -32.05 -30.11
N ALA A 3 11.69 -31.85 -30.33
CA ALA A 3 11.19 -30.87 -31.32
C ALA A 3 11.27 -29.41 -30.84
N HIS A 4 11.21 -29.13 -29.54
CA HIS A 4 11.14 -27.76 -29.01
C HIS A 4 12.47 -26.98 -29.08
N LEU A 5 13.62 -27.65 -29.12
CA LEU A 5 14.92 -26.97 -29.22
C LEU A 5 15.21 -26.47 -30.65
N ILE A 6 14.64 -27.10 -31.68
CA ILE A 6 14.88 -26.76 -33.08
C ILE A 6 14.11 -25.49 -33.47
N ASP A 7 12.89 -25.30 -32.97
CA ASP A 7 12.04 -24.15 -33.33
C ASP A 7 12.45 -22.83 -32.66
N HIS A 8 13.14 -22.89 -31.52
CA HIS A 8 13.59 -21.67 -30.81
C HIS A 8 14.68 -20.91 -31.60
N LEU A 9 15.36 -21.58 -32.54
CA LEU A 9 16.33 -20.99 -33.45
C LEU A 9 15.66 -20.42 -34.72
N VAL A 10 14.59 -21.05 -35.21
CA VAL A 10 13.94 -20.71 -36.50
C VAL A 10 13.23 -19.36 -36.47
N TYR A 11 12.55 -18.97 -35.39
CA TYR A 11 11.80 -17.70 -35.38
C TYR A 11 12.69 -16.46 -35.22
N ARG A 12 13.86 -16.63 -34.58
CA ARG A 12 14.89 -15.57 -34.48
C ARG A 12 15.58 -15.32 -35.82
N GLU A 13 15.76 -16.35 -36.64
CA GLU A 13 16.22 -16.23 -38.03
C GLU A 13 15.19 -15.52 -38.93
N GLN A 14 13.90 -15.60 -38.60
CA GLN A 14 12.82 -14.87 -39.30
C GLN A 14 12.61 -13.43 -38.79
N GLY A 15 13.47 -12.94 -37.89
CA GLY A 15 13.43 -11.54 -37.41
C GLY A 15 12.28 -11.19 -36.47
N ILE A 16 11.51 -12.17 -35.99
CA ILE A 16 10.40 -11.95 -35.07
C ILE A 16 10.96 -11.69 -33.66
N ARG A 17 10.67 -10.52 -33.09
CA ARG A 17 11.16 -10.10 -31.76
C ARG A 17 10.07 -9.44 -30.93
N GLY A 18 10.21 -9.49 -29.61
CA GLY A 18 9.35 -8.77 -28.67
C GLY A 18 7.93 -9.34 -28.60
N ASN A 19 6.91 -8.48 -28.69
CA ASN A 19 5.50 -8.87 -28.55
C ASN A 19 4.99 -9.84 -29.65
N GLY A 20 5.75 -10.02 -30.74
CA GLY A 20 5.45 -10.99 -31.80
C GLY A 20 5.91 -12.42 -31.50
N GLU A 21 6.73 -12.63 -30.47
CA GLU A 21 7.29 -13.96 -30.15
C GLU A 21 6.23 -14.91 -29.58
N THR A 22 5.44 -14.44 -28.62
CA THR A 22 4.41 -15.26 -27.96
C THR A 22 3.30 -15.71 -28.92
N PRO A 23 2.72 -14.84 -29.77
CA PRO A 23 1.72 -15.28 -30.75
C PRO A 23 2.27 -16.28 -31.77
N PHE A 24 3.52 -16.11 -32.21
CA PHE A 24 4.17 -17.04 -33.15
C PHE A 24 4.36 -18.43 -32.54
N LEU A 25 4.91 -18.49 -31.32
CA LEU A 25 5.14 -19.75 -30.62
C LEU A 25 3.84 -20.49 -30.33
N LEU A 26 2.79 -19.78 -29.87
CA LEU A 26 1.49 -20.38 -29.60
C LEU A 26 0.84 -20.93 -30.87
N LYS A 27 0.92 -20.20 -31.99
CA LYS A 27 0.44 -20.67 -33.29
C LYS A 27 1.21 -21.91 -33.74
N ARG A 28 2.53 -21.92 -33.59
CA ARG A 28 3.38 -23.04 -34.00
C ARG A 28 3.13 -24.29 -33.15
N ILE A 29 2.96 -24.11 -31.85
CA ILE A 29 2.60 -25.21 -30.93
C ILE A 29 1.22 -25.78 -31.29
N ALA A 30 0.24 -24.94 -31.60
CA ALA A 30 -1.07 -25.38 -32.08
C ALA A 30 -0.94 -26.21 -33.37
N GLU A 31 -0.18 -25.73 -34.37
CA GLU A 31 0.07 -26.45 -35.63
C GLU A 31 0.76 -27.82 -35.42
N LEU A 32 1.84 -27.85 -34.63
CA LEU A 32 2.60 -29.08 -34.38
C LEU A 32 1.82 -30.12 -33.58
N THR A 33 0.92 -29.66 -32.71
CA THR A 33 0.05 -30.53 -31.91
C THR A 33 -1.29 -30.79 -32.57
N LYS A 34 -1.53 -30.32 -33.80
CA LYS A 34 -2.83 -30.41 -34.51
C LYS A 34 -3.99 -29.95 -33.61
N ASP A 35 -3.81 -28.81 -32.96
CA ASP A 35 -4.72 -28.17 -31.99
C ASP A 35 -4.98 -28.93 -30.68
N GLU A 36 -4.32 -30.07 -30.42
CA GLU A 36 -4.47 -30.82 -29.17
C GLU A 36 -3.93 -30.05 -27.94
N SER A 37 -2.90 -29.22 -28.12
CA SER A 37 -2.41 -28.33 -27.05
C SER A 37 -3.45 -27.26 -26.68
N LEU A 38 -4.13 -26.69 -27.67
CA LEU A 38 -5.19 -25.69 -27.44
C LEU A 38 -6.38 -26.33 -26.72
N LYS A 39 -6.81 -27.52 -27.15
CA LYS A 39 -7.86 -28.29 -26.48
C LYS A 39 -7.49 -28.63 -25.03
N SER A 40 -6.25 -29.07 -24.79
CA SER A 40 -5.75 -29.38 -23.44
C SER A 40 -5.71 -28.15 -22.55
N ASN A 41 -5.26 -26.99 -23.07
CA ASN A 41 -5.26 -25.74 -22.31
C ASN A 41 -6.69 -25.27 -21.99
N ILE A 42 -7.63 -25.37 -22.93
CA ILE A 42 -9.03 -25.05 -22.68
C ILE A 42 -9.62 -25.99 -21.62
N ALA A 43 -9.33 -27.29 -21.70
CA ALA A 43 -9.77 -28.28 -20.73
C ALA A 43 -9.19 -27.99 -19.33
N LEU A 44 -7.91 -27.62 -19.25
CA LEU A 44 -7.24 -27.22 -18.01
C LEU A 44 -7.88 -25.96 -17.40
N VAL A 45 -8.14 -24.92 -18.19
CA VAL A 45 -8.81 -23.70 -17.71
C VAL A 45 -10.22 -24.02 -17.19
N LYS A 46 -10.99 -24.83 -17.92
CA LYS A 46 -12.32 -25.28 -17.47
C LYS A 46 -12.24 -26.09 -16.17
N HIS A 47 -11.25 -26.99 -16.05
CA HIS A 47 -11.04 -27.78 -14.85
C HIS A 47 -10.65 -26.89 -13.66
N ASN A 48 -9.73 -25.95 -13.83
CA ASN A 48 -9.33 -25.00 -12.80
C ASN A 48 -10.51 -24.12 -12.35
N ALA A 49 -11.35 -23.66 -13.28
CA ALA A 49 -12.56 -22.91 -12.95
C ALA A 49 -13.57 -23.76 -12.15
N ALA A 50 -13.75 -25.04 -12.52
CA ALA A 50 -14.63 -25.96 -11.80
C ALA A 50 -14.12 -26.25 -10.38
N VAL A 51 -12.82 -26.56 -10.23
CA VAL A 51 -12.19 -26.78 -8.92
C VAL A 51 -12.25 -25.52 -8.07
N GLY A 52 -11.93 -24.36 -8.64
CA GLY A 52 -12.04 -23.07 -7.96
C GLY A 52 -13.46 -22.77 -7.45
N SER A 53 -14.48 -23.10 -8.25
CA SER A 53 -15.89 -22.94 -7.84
C SER A 53 -16.25 -23.88 -6.69
N GLN A 54 -15.80 -25.14 -6.71
CA GLN A 54 -16.03 -26.09 -5.63
C GLN A 54 -15.36 -25.65 -4.32
N ILE A 55 -14.12 -25.13 -4.40
CA ILE A 55 -13.41 -24.56 -3.25
C ILE A 55 -14.18 -23.36 -2.69
N ALA A 56 -14.66 -22.46 -3.56
CA ALA A 56 -15.42 -21.28 -3.14
C ALA A 56 -16.71 -21.67 -2.40
N VAL A 57 -17.44 -22.67 -2.90
CA VAL A 57 -18.65 -23.19 -2.23
C VAL A 57 -18.31 -23.76 -0.86
N LYS A 58 -17.26 -24.59 -0.75
CA LYS A 58 -16.85 -25.16 0.54
C LYS A 58 -16.34 -24.11 1.52
N LEU A 59 -15.62 -23.10 1.04
CA LEU A 59 -15.19 -21.99 1.87
C LEU A 59 -16.39 -21.19 2.41
N SER A 60 -17.41 -20.94 1.56
CA SER A 60 -18.64 -20.28 1.98
C SER A 60 -19.40 -21.08 3.04
N GLU A 61 -19.48 -22.41 2.91
CA GLU A 61 -20.09 -23.28 3.92
C GLU A 61 -19.36 -23.22 5.27
N ILE A 62 -18.01 -23.22 5.25
CA ILE A 62 -17.18 -23.12 6.45
C ILE A 62 -17.38 -21.77 7.14
N GLN A 63 -17.34 -20.67 6.37
CA GLN A 63 -17.55 -19.32 6.91
C GLN A 63 -18.95 -19.16 7.52
N ALA A 64 -19.99 -19.70 6.89
CA ALA A 64 -21.35 -19.66 7.44
C ALA A 64 -21.45 -20.40 8.79
N ARG A 65 -20.77 -21.54 8.93
CA ARG A 65 -20.71 -22.29 10.21
C ARG A 65 -19.95 -21.53 11.28
N GLU A 66 -18.85 -20.85 10.94
CA GLU A 66 -18.08 -20.03 11.89
C GLU A 66 -18.89 -18.83 12.39
N ILE A 67 -19.68 -18.19 11.52
CA ILE A 67 -20.58 -17.10 11.91
C ILE A 67 -21.65 -17.60 12.88
N GLN A 68 -22.32 -18.72 12.56
CA GLN A 68 -23.32 -19.31 13.46
C GLN A 68 -22.72 -19.71 14.82
N ALA A 69 -21.51 -20.29 14.83
CA ALA A 69 -20.83 -20.66 16.08
C ALA A 69 -20.54 -19.43 16.96
N LYS A 70 -20.09 -18.32 16.34
CA LYS A 70 -19.84 -17.04 17.04
C LYS A 70 -21.13 -16.41 17.57
N GLU A 71 -22.22 -16.48 16.82
CA GLU A 71 -23.53 -15.98 17.25
C GLU A 71 -24.10 -16.76 18.44
N ILE A 72 -23.95 -18.08 18.44
CA ILE A 72 -24.36 -18.94 19.56
C ILE A 72 -23.54 -18.59 20.81
N GLN A 73 -22.21 -18.48 20.66
CA GLN A 73 -21.32 -18.12 21.77
C GLN A 73 -21.62 -16.71 22.33
N ALA A 74 -21.94 -15.74 21.46
CA ALA A 74 -22.33 -14.39 21.88
C ALA A 74 -23.65 -14.39 22.68
N ARG A 75 -24.65 -15.18 22.26
CA ARG A 75 -25.93 -15.32 22.98
C ARG A 75 -25.75 -16.00 24.34
N GLU A 76 -24.88 -17.01 24.45
CA GLU A 76 -24.57 -17.66 25.73
C GLU A 76 -23.85 -16.72 26.71
N ILE A 77 -22.96 -15.86 26.21
CA ILE A 77 -22.26 -14.85 27.02
C ILE A 77 -23.24 -13.79 27.52
N GLN A 78 -24.18 -13.36 26.67
CA GLN A 78 -25.21 -12.37 27.04
C GLN A 78 -26.19 -12.94 28.08
N ALA A 79 -26.67 -14.17 27.89
CA ALA A 79 -27.56 -14.83 28.86
C ALA A 79 -26.91 -14.96 30.25
N LYS A 80 -25.61 -15.24 30.33
CA LYS A 80 -24.85 -15.30 31.60
C LYS A 80 -24.63 -13.91 32.25
N LYS A 81 -24.65 -12.83 31.47
CA LYS A 81 -24.60 -11.44 31.99
C LYS A 81 -25.94 -11.02 32.55
N ASP A 82 -27.03 -11.34 31.87
CA ASP A 82 -28.38 -10.97 32.30
C ASP A 82 -28.77 -11.69 33.61
N GLU A 83 -28.33 -12.95 33.78
CA GLU A 83 -28.55 -13.73 35.00
C GLU A 83 -27.77 -13.20 36.23
N LYS A 84 -26.60 -12.57 36.01
CA LYS A 84 -25.82 -11.90 37.07
C LYS A 84 -26.36 -10.52 37.45
N THR A 85 -27.08 -9.87 36.55
CA THR A 85 -27.61 -8.51 36.76
C THR A 85 -28.86 -8.52 37.66
N PHE A 86 -29.57 -9.65 37.74
CA PHE A 86 -30.79 -9.81 38.55
C PHE A 86 -30.54 -10.05 40.06
N LYS A 87 -29.29 -10.29 40.50
CA LYS A 87 -28.93 -10.58 41.91
C LYS A 87 -28.23 -9.43 42.66
N GLY A 88 -28.14 -8.24 42.06
CA GLY A 88 -27.32 -7.14 42.57
C GLY A 88 -28.02 -5.79 42.72
N HIS A 89 -29.31 -5.75 43.06
CA HIS A 89 -30.02 -4.50 43.33
C HIS A 89 -30.57 -4.45 44.76
N GLU A 90 -29.69 -4.20 45.73
CA GLU A 90 -30.04 -3.42 46.92
C GLU A 90 -28.89 -2.48 47.25
N ASN A 91 -29.25 -1.22 47.51
CA ASN A 91 -28.41 -0.07 47.87
C ASN A 91 -27.63 0.57 46.71
N PHE A 92 -28.12 1.71 46.19
CA PHE A 92 -27.52 3.01 46.48
C PHE A 92 -28.44 4.16 46.04
N VAL A 93 -28.50 5.16 46.90
CA VAL A 93 -29.34 6.36 46.88
C VAL A 93 -28.82 7.38 45.85
N GLN A 94 -29.78 8.14 45.31
CA GLN A 94 -29.69 9.40 44.57
C GLN A 94 -28.32 10.10 44.54
N ALA A 95 -27.81 10.31 43.33
CA ALA A 95 -27.03 11.49 42.99
C ALA A 95 -27.48 12.03 41.63
N SER A 96 -27.80 13.32 41.64
CA SER A 96 -28.25 14.16 40.54
C SER A 96 -27.27 14.20 39.37
N SER A 97 -27.83 14.32 38.16
CA SER A 97 -27.09 14.51 36.90
C SER A 97 -26.06 15.64 36.99
N PRO A 98 -24.79 15.41 36.59
CA PRO A 98 -23.93 16.48 36.17
C PRO A 98 -24.28 16.84 34.72
N ALA A 99 -24.57 18.12 34.52
CA ALA A 99 -24.63 18.76 33.22
C ALA A 99 -23.38 18.42 32.38
N ALA A 100 -23.57 18.27 31.07
CA ALA A 100 -22.51 18.02 30.11
C ALA A 100 -21.45 19.13 30.18
N THR A 101 -20.35 18.86 30.87
CA THR A 101 -19.14 19.69 30.83
C THR A 101 -18.51 19.49 29.46
N LYS A 102 -18.45 20.55 28.65
CA LYS A 102 -17.59 20.61 27.45
C LYS A 102 -16.18 20.22 27.89
N GLN A 103 -15.73 19.03 27.48
CA GLN A 103 -14.34 18.65 27.63
C GLN A 103 -13.50 19.66 26.84
N GLN A 104 -12.58 20.35 27.52
CA GLN A 104 -11.57 21.16 26.84
C GLN A 104 -10.79 20.23 25.90
N GLU A 105 -10.93 20.45 24.59
CA GLU A 105 -10.18 19.72 23.57
C GLU A 105 -8.69 19.96 23.79
N THR A 106 -7.99 18.95 24.29
CA THR A 106 -6.52 18.94 24.29
C THR A 106 -6.02 19.11 22.86
N PRO A 107 -5.15 20.11 22.57
CA PRO A 107 -4.69 20.39 21.22
C PRO A 107 -3.94 19.20 20.62
N LEU A 108 -4.05 19.03 19.29
CA LEU A 108 -3.28 18.02 18.55
C LEU A 108 -1.79 18.27 18.71
N SER A 109 -1.03 17.18 18.83
CA SER A 109 0.43 17.20 18.93
C SER A 109 1.10 17.73 17.66
N GLU A 110 2.29 18.28 17.80
CA GLU A 110 3.18 18.67 16.69
C GLU A 110 3.88 17.46 16.04
N MET A 111 3.38 16.23 16.24
CA MET A 111 3.98 15.01 15.69
C MET A 111 3.14 14.43 14.55
N LEU A 112 3.81 13.97 13.50
CA LEU A 112 3.25 13.05 12.50
C LEU A 112 3.35 11.60 13.03
N MET A 113 2.31 10.78 12.87
CA MET A 113 2.39 9.35 13.16
C MET A 113 2.38 8.53 11.88
N ILE A 114 3.29 7.56 11.78
CA ILE A 114 3.34 6.59 10.69
C ILE A 114 3.17 5.19 11.27
N ILE A 115 2.21 4.43 10.74
CA ILE A 115 1.90 3.06 11.12
C ILE A 115 2.14 2.17 9.90
N GLY A 116 3.25 1.44 9.86
CA GLY A 116 3.62 0.73 8.64
C GLY A 116 4.72 -0.29 8.81
N GLY A 117 5.10 -0.92 7.70
CA GLY A 117 6.02 -2.05 7.70
C GLY A 117 7.50 -1.67 7.79
N ILE A 118 8.27 -2.51 8.50
CA ILE A 118 9.73 -2.60 8.44
C ILE A 118 10.06 -3.94 7.79
N VAL A 119 10.71 -3.91 6.63
CA VAL A 119 10.97 -5.12 5.83
C VAL A 119 12.48 -5.31 5.69
N PHE A 120 12.96 -6.54 5.87
CA PHE A 120 14.34 -6.90 5.59
C PHE A 120 14.44 -7.47 4.18
N ASP A 121 15.00 -6.66 3.28
CA ASP A 121 15.16 -7.04 1.87
C ASP A 121 16.45 -7.85 1.72
N THR A 122 16.35 -9.00 1.08
CA THR A 122 17.48 -9.82 0.63
C THR A 122 17.41 -9.94 -0.87
N THR A 123 18.37 -9.36 -1.57
CA THR A 123 18.48 -9.46 -3.03
C THR A 123 19.69 -10.30 -3.39
N ALA A 124 19.46 -11.38 -4.12
CA ALA A 124 20.49 -12.22 -4.70
C ALA A 124 20.55 -11.98 -6.22
N THR A 125 21.74 -11.85 -6.77
CA THR A 125 21.97 -11.72 -8.22
C THR A 125 22.93 -12.80 -8.66
N ILE A 126 22.51 -13.63 -9.62
CA ILE A 126 23.32 -14.71 -10.17
C ILE A 126 24.47 -14.10 -10.99
N SER A 127 25.67 -14.65 -10.85
CA SER A 127 26.84 -14.19 -11.59
C SER A 127 26.73 -14.53 -13.07
N SER A 128 27.11 -13.60 -13.95
CA SER A 128 27.26 -13.85 -15.40
C SER A 128 28.35 -14.88 -15.73
N LYS A 129 29.23 -15.18 -14.76
CA LYS A 129 30.26 -16.23 -14.87
C LYS A 129 29.76 -17.59 -14.41
N ALA A 130 28.52 -17.72 -13.95
CA ALA A 130 27.96 -19.01 -13.61
C ALA A 130 27.83 -19.85 -14.90
N PRO A 131 28.37 -21.08 -14.94
CA PRO A 131 28.30 -21.92 -16.12
C PRO A 131 26.84 -22.20 -16.46
N SER A 132 26.38 -21.69 -17.60
CA SER A 132 25.01 -21.83 -18.07
C SER A 132 24.99 -22.64 -19.35
N LEU A 133 24.51 -23.89 -19.25
CA LEU A 133 24.23 -24.72 -20.43
C LEU A 133 22.91 -24.31 -21.11
N SER A 134 22.04 -23.55 -20.43
CA SER A 134 20.79 -22.97 -20.95
C SER A 134 20.27 -21.84 -20.03
N PRO A 135 19.37 -20.95 -20.50
CA PRO A 135 18.78 -19.88 -19.70
C PRO A 135 18.08 -20.33 -18.40
N THR A 136 17.76 -21.62 -18.28
CA THR A 136 17.08 -22.24 -17.12
C THR A 136 18.00 -23.09 -16.25
N SER A 137 19.30 -23.15 -16.56
CA SER A 137 20.30 -24.01 -15.89
C SER A 137 20.50 -23.71 -14.40
N PHE A 138 19.93 -22.61 -13.89
CA PHE A 138 20.06 -22.17 -12.51
C PHE A 138 18.91 -22.65 -11.60
N LEU A 139 17.83 -23.20 -12.15
CA LEU A 139 16.59 -23.47 -11.40
C LEU A 139 16.63 -24.67 -10.44
N ASN A 140 17.71 -25.46 -10.43
CA ASN A 140 17.81 -26.69 -9.63
C ASN A 140 19.18 -26.91 -8.98
N THR A 141 20.00 -25.87 -8.88
CA THR A 141 21.34 -25.97 -8.29
C THR A 141 21.77 -24.63 -7.68
N SER A 142 22.74 -24.66 -6.77
CA SER A 142 23.33 -23.45 -6.21
C SER A 142 24.16 -22.73 -7.27
N SER A 143 23.80 -21.49 -7.58
CA SER A 143 24.50 -20.67 -8.57
C SER A 143 25.40 -19.66 -7.86
N PRO A 144 26.68 -19.50 -8.27
CA PRO A 144 27.53 -18.42 -7.77
C PRO A 144 26.90 -17.06 -8.06
N GLY A 145 26.98 -16.13 -7.11
CA GLY A 145 26.35 -14.83 -7.23
C GLY A 145 26.73 -13.89 -6.09
N THR A 146 26.02 -12.76 -6.01
CA THR A 146 26.16 -11.80 -4.90
C THR A 146 24.85 -11.69 -4.15
N VAL A 147 24.92 -11.53 -2.82
CA VAL A 147 23.75 -11.33 -1.95
C VAL A 147 23.92 -9.98 -1.26
N ARG A 148 22.87 -9.17 -1.28
CA ARG A 148 22.80 -7.88 -0.59
C ARG A 148 21.62 -7.92 0.37
N LYS A 149 21.82 -7.34 1.56
CA LYS A 149 20.77 -7.16 2.56
C LYS A 149 20.55 -5.67 2.78
N SER A 150 19.30 -5.24 2.86
CA SER A 150 18.90 -3.88 3.20
C SER A 150 17.68 -3.87 4.10
N ILE A 151 17.44 -2.74 4.77
CA ILE A 151 16.19 -2.50 5.50
C ILE A 151 15.35 -1.57 4.64
N GLY A 152 14.17 -2.06 4.26
CA GLY A 152 13.15 -1.33 3.54
C GLY A 152 11.82 -1.40 4.28
N GLY A 153 10.74 -1.45 3.51
CA GLY A 153 9.36 -1.35 4.00
C GLY A 153 8.83 0.06 3.86
N VAL A 154 7.60 0.18 3.34
CA VAL A 154 6.95 1.47 3.05
C VAL A 154 6.93 2.34 4.29
N GLY A 155 6.36 1.86 5.41
CA GLY A 155 6.37 2.60 6.68
C GLY A 155 7.75 3.12 7.08
N ARG A 156 8.78 2.28 7.05
CA ARG A 156 10.16 2.67 7.37
C ARG A 156 10.72 3.73 6.43
N ASN A 157 10.46 3.63 5.13
CA ASN A 157 10.93 4.59 4.13
C ASN A 157 10.21 5.94 4.25
N LEU A 158 8.91 5.94 4.57
CA LEU A 158 8.17 7.16 4.88
C LEU A 158 8.75 7.86 6.10
N VAL A 159 9.04 7.12 7.18
CA VAL A 159 9.66 7.65 8.40
C VAL A 159 11.02 8.27 8.13
N GLU A 160 11.91 7.58 7.39
CA GLU A 160 13.21 8.14 7.05
C GLU A 160 13.06 9.42 6.21
N THR A 161 12.15 9.44 5.24
CA THR A 161 11.90 10.62 4.41
C THR A 161 11.45 11.81 5.25
N VAL A 162 10.45 11.62 6.12
CA VAL A 162 9.93 12.66 7.02
C VAL A 162 11.02 13.15 7.98
N TRP A 163 11.80 12.23 8.54
CA TRP A 163 12.92 12.56 9.42
C TRP A 163 13.98 13.40 8.72
N ARG A 164 14.34 13.05 7.49
CA ARG A 164 15.30 13.82 6.66
C ARG A 164 14.86 15.25 6.38
N LEU A 165 13.54 15.45 6.30
CA LEU A 165 12.93 16.78 6.13
C LEU A 165 12.89 17.58 7.46
N GLY A 166 13.33 17.00 8.57
CA GLY A 166 13.36 17.64 9.88
C GLY A 166 12.02 17.65 10.61
N VAL A 167 11.06 16.82 10.18
CA VAL A 167 9.73 16.75 10.80
C VAL A 167 9.70 15.69 11.91
N PRO A 168 9.23 16.04 13.13
CA PRO A 168 9.06 15.07 14.20
C PRO A 168 8.06 13.97 13.85
N VAL A 169 8.47 12.71 14.03
CA VAL A 169 7.68 11.54 13.63
C VAL A 169 7.67 10.46 14.70
N VAL A 170 6.49 9.90 14.94
CA VAL A 170 6.28 8.70 15.76
C VAL A 170 6.10 7.51 14.82
N PHE A 171 6.92 6.48 14.99
CA PHE A 171 6.84 5.27 14.18
C PHE A 171 6.22 4.11 14.97
N VAL A 172 5.07 3.63 14.50
CA VAL A 172 4.41 2.44 15.01
C VAL A 172 4.60 1.30 14.01
N SER A 173 5.16 0.19 14.47
CA SER A 173 5.36 -0.99 13.64
C SER A 173 5.39 -2.27 14.49
N ALA A 174 5.63 -3.40 13.85
CA ALA A 174 5.87 -4.69 14.49
C ALA A 174 7.11 -5.36 13.93
N LEU A 175 7.83 -6.06 14.81
CA LEU A 175 9.00 -6.86 14.50
C LEU A 175 8.87 -8.24 15.10
N GLY A 176 9.40 -9.23 14.39
CA GLY A 176 9.59 -10.57 14.91
C GLY A 176 10.68 -10.63 15.97
N ASN A 177 10.77 -11.78 16.64
CA ASN A 177 11.72 -12.00 17.71
C ASN A 177 13.04 -12.61 17.22
N ASP A 178 13.73 -11.90 16.32
CA ASP A 178 15.06 -12.26 15.84
C ASP A 178 16.11 -11.23 16.32
N PRO A 179 17.03 -11.61 17.22
CA PRO A 179 18.04 -10.72 17.78
C PRO A 179 18.98 -10.06 16.76
N GLU A 180 19.35 -10.76 15.68
CA GLU A 180 20.36 -10.24 14.73
C GLU A 180 19.81 -9.06 13.93
N THR A 181 18.62 -9.25 13.36
CA THR A 181 17.89 -8.20 12.63
C THR A 181 17.42 -7.07 13.53
N GLN A 182 17.06 -7.36 14.79
CA GLN A 182 16.78 -6.32 15.78
C GLN A 182 17.99 -5.44 16.06
N GLU A 183 19.18 -6.01 16.23
CA GLU A 183 20.39 -5.21 16.45
C GLU A 183 20.77 -4.39 15.21
N LEU A 184 20.62 -4.96 14.01
CA LEU A 184 20.83 -4.23 12.76
C LEU A 184 19.87 -3.03 12.65
N LEU A 185 18.60 -3.23 12.96
CA LEU A 185 17.60 -2.17 12.96
C LEU A 185 17.89 -1.11 14.03
N ARG A 186 18.24 -1.52 15.26
CA ARG A 186 18.63 -0.56 16.32
C ARG A 186 19.81 0.30 15.88
N LYS A 187 20.83 -0.28 15.23
CA LYS A 187 21.95 0.49 14.69
C LYS A 187 21.52 1.47 13.60
N ASN A 188 20.63 1.05 12.69
CA ASN A 188 20.09 1.93 11.65
C ASN A 188 19.30 3.10 12.25
N MET A 189 18.42 2.82 13.21
CA MET A 189 17.51 3.79 13.81
C MET A 189 18.21 4.74 14.77
N ARG A 190 19.21 4.28 15.53
CA ARG A 190 20.07 5.16 16.36
C ARG A 190 20.83 6.19 15.53
N ARG A 191 21.24 5.86 14.30
CA ARG A 191 21.89 6.83 13.39
C ARG A 191 20.95 7.93 12.92
N MET A 192 19.64 7.65 12.94
CA MET A 192 18.58 8.62 12.62
C MET A 192 18.00 9.27 13.87
N ASP A 193 18.50 8.95 15.08
CA ASP A 193 17.91 9.42 16.34
C ASP A 193 16.39 9.17 16.44
N LEU A 194 15.91 8.06 15.85
CA LEU A 194 14.49 7.70 15.86
C LEU A 194 14.15 6.85 17.09
N ASP A 195 13.08 7.26 17.79
CA ASP A 195 12.54 6.50 18.91
C ASP A 195 11.88 5.21 18.41
N MET A 196 12.23 4.10 19.07
CA MET A 196 11.77 2.75 18.77
C MET A 196 10.72 2.26 19.78
N THR A 197 10.33 3.09 20.75
CA THR A 197 9.45 2.72 21.88
C THR A 197 8.11 2.17 21.42
N ASP A 198 7.58 2.67 20.29
CA ASP A 198 6.28 2.26 19.77
C ASP A 198 6.35 1.17 18.69
N ILE A 199 7.52 0.54 18.51
CA ILE A 199 7.67 -0.66 17.66
C ILE A 199 7.53 -1.90 18.52
N GLU A 200 6.47 -2.66 18.25
CA GLU A 200 6.13 -3.84 19.02
C GLU A 200 7.01 -5.03 18.63
N ARG A 201 7.45 -5.80 19.64
CA ARG A 201 8.13 -7.07 19.42
C ARG A 201 7.16 -8.23 19.60
N ILE A 202 6.86 -8.91 18.50
CA ILE A 202 5.99 -10.07 18.43
C ILE A 202 6.81 -11.31 18.79
N GLN A 203 6.59 -11.88 19.98
CA GLN A 203 7.45 -12.93 20.56
C GLN A 203 7.54 -14.20 19.69
N THR A 204 6.43 -14.58 19.05
CA THR A 204 6.33 -15.75 18.16
C THR A 204 6.46 -15.38 16.69
N GLY A 205 6.67 -14.09 16.37
CA GLY A 205 6.71 -13.58 15.01
C GLY A 205 8.08 -13.75 14.38
N VAL A 206 8.08 -14.03 13.09
CA VAL A 206 9.26 -13.86 12.22
C VAL A 206 9.28 -12.43 11.69
N ASN A 207 10.45 -11.86 11.39
CA ASN A 207 10.49 -10.55 10.77
C ASN A 207 9.94 -10.58 9.36
N ALA A 208 9.39 -9.45 8.91
CA ALA A 208 8.99 -9.30 7.52
C ALA A 208 10.23 -9.33 6.62
N ILE A 209 10.25 -10.25 5.66
CA ILE A 209 11.38 -10.47 4.75
C ILE A 209 10.86 -10.43 3.31
N TYR A 210 11.55 -9.68 2.48
CA TYR A 210 11.42 -9.75 1.04
C TYR A 210 12.68 -10.36 0.45
N ASN A 211 12.58 -11.55 -0.13
CA ASN A 211 13.71 -12.25 -0.72
C ASN A 211 13.53 -12.36 -2.24
N ALA A 212 14.41 -11.73 -3.00
CA ALA A 212 14.36 -11.68 -4.45
C ALA A 212 15.64 -12.22 -5.09
N VAL A 213 15.47 -13.07 -6.10
CA VAL A 213 16.56 -13.63 -6.90
C VAL A 213 16.48 -13.05 -8.31
N HIS A 214 17.59 -12.51 -8.79
CA HIS A 214 17.72 -11.91 -10.12
C HIS A 214 18.67 -12.74 -10.97
N ASP A 215 18.41 -12.72 -12.27
CA ASP A 215 19.30 -13.32 -13.28
C ASP A 215 20.59 -12.48 -13.46
N PRO A 216 21.55 -12.96 -14.28
CA PRO A 216 22.78 -12.21 -14.55
C PRO A 216 22.62 -10.83 -15.20
N THR A 217 21.44 -10.54 -15.78
CA THR A 217 21.12 -9.23 -16.36
C THR A 217 20.53 -8.26 -15.32
N GLY A 218 20.20 -8.77 -14.13
CA GLY A 218 19.53 -8.01 -13.07
C GLY A 218 18.00 -8.08 -13.15
N GLN A 219 17.44 -8.90 -14.05
CA GLN A 219 15.99 -9.10 -14.13
C GLN A 219 15.52 -10.04 -13.02
N LEU A 220 14.38 -9.72 -12.40
CA LEU A 220 13.79 -10.55 -11.34
C LEU A 220 13.37 -11.92 -11.90
N LEU A 221 13.87 -13.01 -11.29
CA LEU A 221 13.46 -14.38 -11.58
C LEU A 221 12.33 -14.83 -10.67
N VAL A 222 12.51 -14.65 -9.36
CA VAL A 222 11.54 -15.06 -8.33
C VAL A 222 11.69 -14.19 -7.11
N ALA A 223 10.58 -13.91 -6.42
CA ALA A 223 10.58 -13.29 -5.11
C ALA A 223 9.61 -13.99 -4.16
N VAL A 224 9.96 -14.01 -2.88
CA VAL A 224 9.09 -14.43 -1.78
C VAL A 224 9.01 -13.29 -0.78
N ALA A 225 7.78 -12.93 -0.41
CA ALA A 225 7.50 -11.88 0.57
C ALA A 225 6.77 -12.51 1.77
N ASP A 226 7.47 -12.66 2.89
CA ASP A 226 6.84 -13.01 4.16
C ASP A 226 6.59 -11.72 4.95
N MET A 227 5.32 -11.36 5.11
CA MET A 227 4.88 -10.09 5.72
C MET A 227 3.96 -10.34 6.93
N ASN A 228 3.86 -11.59 7.39
CA ASN A 228 2.82 -12.05 8.33
C ASN A 228 2.94 -11.43 9.73
N VAL A 229 4.08 -10.83 10.07
CA VAL A 229 4.27 -10.16 11.36
C VAL A 229 3.33 -8.97 11.54
N PHE A 230 2.98 -8.28 10.46
CA PHE A 230 2.10 -7.11 10.52
C PHE A 230 0.65 -7.49 10.80
N ASP A 231 0.23 -8.70 10.42
CA ASP A 231 -1.11 -9.21 10.73
C ASP A 231 -1.27 -9.56 12.23
N GLN A 232 -0.16 -9.67 12.97
CA GLN A 232 -0.14 -9.93 14.41
C GLN A 232 -0.19 -8.63 15.26
N MET A 233 -0.21 -7.46 14.63
CA MET A 233 -0.35 -6.19 15.35
C MET A 233 -1.71 -6.13 16.06
N ASP A 234 -1.68 -5.88 17.36
CA ASP A 234 -2.88 -5.74 18.18
C ASP A 234 -3.55 -4.37 17.94
N PRO A 235 -4.78 -4.33 17.42
CA PRO A 235 -5.50 -3.08 17.18
C PRO A 235 -5.68 -2.24 18.45
N HIS A 236 -5.83 -2.84 19.63
CA HIS A 236 -5.97 -2.10 20.89
C HIS A 236 -4.68 -1.36 21.28
N LYS A 237 -3.51 -1.92 20.96
CA LYS A 237 -2.24 -1.22 21.17
C LYS A 237 -2.06 -0.08 20.19
N VAL A 238 -2.52 -0.24 18.94
CA VAL A 238 -2.53 0.84 17.95
C VAL A 238 -3.43 1.99 18.42
N GLU A 239 -4.64 1.68 18.91
CA GLU A 239 -5.54 2.66 19.50
C GLU A 239 -4.89 3.41 20.67
N SER A 240 -4.29 2.67 21.62
CA SER A 240 -3.62 3.26 22.78
C SER A 240 -2.51 4.24 22.37
N LYS A 241 -1.71 3.89 21.35
CA LYS A 241 -0.66 4.76 20.81
C LYS A 241 -1.23 6.02 20.16
N ILE A 242 -2.27 5.91 19.33
CA ILE A 242 -2.91 7.08 18.72
C ILE A 242 -3.48 8.02 19.80
N ARG A 243 -4.17 7.48 20.82
CA ARG A 243 -4.71 8.26 21.95
C ARG A 243 -3.61 8.93 22.78
N LYS A 244 -2.50 8.23 23.03
CA LYS A 244 -1.34 8.74 23.77
C LYS A 244 -0.66 9.90 23.06
N HIS A 245 -0.41 9.76 21.74
CA HIS A 245 0.40 10.73 20.99
C HIS A 245 -0.42 11.86 20.35
N ARG A 246 -1.73 11.68 20.13
CA ARG A 246 -2.65 12.64 19.47
C ARG A 246 -2.02 13.34 18.25
N PRO A 247 -1.52 12.59 17.25
CA PRO A 247 -0.78 13.16 16.13
C PRO A 247 -1.65 14.05 15.26
N SER A 248 -1.04 14.97 14.50
CA SER A 248 -1.79 15.84 13.59
C SER A 248 -2.31 15.09 12.35
N ILE A 249 -1.62 14.02 11.94
CA ILE A 249 -1.96 13.13 10.83
C ILE A 249 -1.54 11.71 11.23
N VAL A 250 -2.36 10.70 10.91
CA VAL A 250 -1.98 9.29 10.98
C VAL A 250 -1.82 8.74 9.57
N ALA A 251 -0.58 8.48 9.15
CA ALA A 251 -0.31 7.78 7.91
C ALA A 251 -0.19 6.27 8.16
N PHE A 252 -0.73 5.45 7.26
CA PHE A 252 -0.61 4.00 7.35
C PHE A 252 -0.50 3.35 5.97
N ASP A 253 0.22 2.24 5.91
CA ASP A 253 0.48 1.53 4.65
C ASP A 253 -0.43 0.28 4.46
N GLY A 254 -0.46 -0.24 3.23
CA GLY A 254 -1.24 -1.44 2.87
C GLY A 254 -0.77 -2.74 3.54
N ASN A 255 0.34 -2.76 4.29
CA ASN A 255 0.76 -3.96 5.01
C ASN A 255 -0.12 -4.22 6.24
N MET A 256 -0.81 -3.20 6.75
CA MET A 256 -1.67 -3.36 7.93
C MET A 256 -2.81 -4.36 7.69
N SER A 257 -3.23 -5.03 8.76
CA SER A 257 -4.39 -5.92 8.71
C SER A 257 -5.69 -5.10 8.59
N PRO A 258 -6.77 -5.67 8.02
CA PRO A 258 -8.07 -4.99 7.95
C PRO A 258 -8.59 -4.50 9.30
N ASN A 259 -8.32 -5.24 10.39
CA ASN A 259 -8.71 -4.85 11.75
C ASN A 259 -7.93 -3.64 12.27
N VAL A 260 -6.64 -3.54 11.95
CA VAL A 260 -5.83 -2.37 12.27
C VAL A 260 -6.30 -1.16 11.45
N MET A 261 -6.54 -1.34 10.14
CA MET A 261 -7.08 -0.27 9.28
C MET A 261 -8.44 0.24 9.78
N ARG A 262 -9.33 -0.67 10.20
CA ARG A 262 -10.63 -0.34 10.82
C ARG A 262 -10.46 0.48 12.09
N THR A 263 -9.55 0.07 12.98
CA THR A 263 -9.28 0.79 14.22
C THR A 263 -8.74 2.19 13.95
N ILE A 264 -7.79 2.33 13.03
CA ILE A 264 -7.25 3.63 12.61
C ILE A 264 -8.38 4.51 12.10
N ALA A 265 -9.20 4.03 11.15
CA ALA A 265 -10.24 4.84 10.53
C ALA A 265 -11.29 5.32 11.53
N LEU A 266 -11.84 4.42 12.36
CA LEU A 266 -12.87 4.77 13.34
C LEU A 266 -12.33 5.71 14.42
N LEU A 267 -11.12 5.45 14.93
CA LEU A 267 -10.51 6.28 15.97
C LEU A 267 -10.11 7.67 15.43
N CYS A 268 -9.56 7.73 14.22
CA CYS A 268 -9.24 8.99 13.57
C CYS A 268 -10.50 9.82 13.33
N ARG A 269 -11.66 9.18 13.05
CA ARG A 269 -12.95 9.89 12.99
C ARG A 269 -13.39 10.40 14.37
N GLU A 270 -13.25 9.58 15.41
CA GLU A 270 -13.58 9.98 16.80
C GLU A 270 -12.76 11.19 17.27
N LEU A 271 -11.46 11.20 16.96
CA LEU A 271 -10.52 12.22 17.43
C LEU A 271 -10.34 13.40 16.46
N ASP A 272 -11.09 13.43 15.36
CA ASP A 272 -10.93 14.37 14.24
C ASP A 272 -9.49 14.47 13.71
N ILE A 273 -8.79 13.33 13.63
CA ILE A 273 -7.46 13.24 13.06
C ILE A 273 -7.59 12.80 11.59
N PRO A 274 -7.00 13.53 10.63
CA PRO A 274 -6.95 13.07 9.25
C PRO A 274 -6.01 11.86 9.11
N ALA A 275 -6.49 10.82 8.42
CA ALA A 275 -5.70 9.65 8.07
C ALA A 275 -5.25 9.68 6.61
N PHE A 276 -4.04 9.17 6.36
CA PHE A 276 -3.41 9.06 5.04
C PHE A 276 -3.11 7.59 4.74
N PHE A 277 -3.57 7.09 3.59
CA PHE A 277 -3.36 5.70 3.18
C PHE A 277 -2.37 5.57 2.03
N GLU A 278 -1.26 4.86 2.26
CA GLU A 278 -0.33 4.44 1.19
C GLU A 278 -0.62 2.98 0.79
N PRO A 279 -1.12 2.71 -0.44
CA PRO A 279 -1.66 1.38 -0.77
C PRO A 279 -0.64 0.24 -0.86
N THR A 280 0.64 0.54 -1.08
CA THR A 280 1.78 -0.41 -1.20
C THR A 280 1.76 -1.33 -2.41
N SER A 281 0.63 -2.00 -2.69
CA SER A 281 0.45 -2.86 -3.86
C SER A 281 -1.03 -3.09 -4.15
N VAL A 282 -1.34 -3.55 -5.37
CA VAL A 282 -2.73 -3.85 -5.77
C VAL A 282 -3.47 -4.74 -4.76
N PRO A 283 -2.99 -5.94 -4.35
CA PRO A 283 -3.73 -6.77 -3.40
C PRO A 283 -3.90 -6.13 -2.02
N LYS A 284 -2.91 -5.34 -1.57
CA LYS A 284 -2.91 -4.68 -0.26
C LYS A 284 -3.84 -3.46 -0.23
N SER A 285 -3.95 -2.76 -1.35
CA SER A 285 -4.85 -1.61 -1.52
C SER A 285 -6.32 -1.97 -1.27
N LEU A 286 -6.72 -3.21 -1.60
CA LEU A 286 -8.09 -3.68 -1.49
C LEU A 286 -8.52 -3.93 -0.03
N LYS A 287 -7.57 -4.17 0.88
CA LYS A 287 -7.86 -4.40 2.31
C LYS A 287 -8.64 -3.25 2.94
N LEU A 288 -8.45 -2.03 2.45
CA LEU A 288 -9.15 -0.82 2.92
C LEU A 288 -10.68 -0.92 2.75
N PHE A 289 -11.15 -1.68 1.76
CA PHE A 289 -12.57 -1.80 1.42
C PHE A 289 -13.24 -3.05 2.02
N MET A 290 -12.51 -3.85 2.82
CA MET A 290 -13.07 -5.07 3.43
C MET A 290 -14.18 -4.78 4.45
N TYR A 291 -14.16 -3.60 5.07
CA TYR A 291 -15.22 -3.12 5.96
C TYR A 291 -15.71 -1.77 5.46
N SER A 292 -16.98 -1.66 5.05
CA SER A 292 -17.53 -0.41 4.48
C SER A 292 -17.39 0.77 5.44
N GLU A 293 -17.55 0.54 6.75
CA GLU A 293 -17.36 1.52 7.81
C GLU A 293 -15.98 2.20 7.84
N VAL A 294 -14.92 1.56 7.32
CA VAL A 294 -13.58 2.19 7.18
C VAL A 294 -13.67 3.41 6.28
N ILE A 295 -14.35 3.27 5.14
CA ILE A 295 -14.52 4.34 4.16
C ILE A 295 -15.61 5.31 4.63
N LEU A 296 -16.72 4.79 5.15
CA LEU A 296 -17.84 5.61 5.63
C LEU A 296 -17.47 6.48 6.84
N ALA A 297 -16.47 6.10 7.62
CA ALA A 297 -15.93 6.93 8.70
C ALA A 297 -15.44 8.29 8.19
N GLY A 298 -15.01 8.40 6.93
CA GLY A 298 -14.60 9.67 6.31
C GLY A 298 -13.33 10.29 6.92
N SER A 299 -12.59 9.53 7.73
CA SER A 299 -11.32 9.96 8.34
C SER A 299 -10.12 9.71 7.44
N VAL A 300 -10.19 8.74 6.52
CA VAL A 300 -9.17 8.54 5.47
C VAL A 300 -9.32 9.65 4.44
N ARG A 301 -8.62 10.76 4.67
CA ARG A 301 -8.74 12.00 3.87
C ARG A 301 -7.77 12.05 2.70
N TYR A 302 -6.74 11.22 2.72
CA TYR A 302 -5.69 11.20 1.72
C TYR A 302 -5.34 9.77 1.30
N ALA A 303 -5.00 9.57 0.03
CA ALA A 303 -4.32 8.36 -0.42
C ALA A 303 -3.37 8.67 -1.58
N SER A 304 -2.38 7.80 -1.78
CA SER A 304 -1.38 7.95 -2.85
C SER A 304 -1.21 6.69 -3.71
N PRO A 305 -2.27 6.19 -4.36
CA PRO A 305 -2.15 5.02 -5.24
C PRO A 305 -1.25 5.32 -6.44
N ASN A 306 -0.58 4.30 -6.97
CA ASN A 306 -0.16 4.31 -8.38
C ASN A 306 -1.35 4.02 -9.32
N GLU A 307 -1.12 4.04 -10.63
CA GLU A 307 -2.16 3.82 -11.64
C GLU A 307 -2.89 2.47 -11.51
N TYR A 308 -2.18 1.40 -11.13
CA TYR A 308 -2.74 0.06 -11.01
C TYR A 308 -3.55 -0.09 -9.71
N GLU A 309 -3.04 0.45 -8.61
CA GLU A 309 -3.73 0.51 -7.33
C GLU A 309 -4.99 1.36 -7.44
N LEU A 310 -4.92 2.49 -8.14
CA LEU A 310 -6.06 3.39 -8.34
C LEU A 310 -7.22 2.68 -9.06
N GLU A 311 -6.94 2.00 -10.17
CA GLU A 311 -7.93 1.24 -10.92
C GLU A 311 -8.56 0.15 -10.03
N ALA A 312 -7.73 -0.63 -9.32
CA ALA A 312 -8.19 -1.69 -8.44
C ALA A 312 -9.05 -1.17 -7.28
N MET A 313 -8.59 -0.13 -6.57
CA MET A 313 -9.31 0.51 -5.47
C MET A 313 -10.64 1.11 -5.95
N SER A 314 -10.66 1.78 -7.10
CA SER A 314 -11.89 2.34 -7.67
C SER A 314 -12.91 1.25 -7.99
N ILE A 315 -12.48 0.15 -8.60
CA ILE A 315 -13.37 -0.98 -8.94
C ILE A 315 -13.89 -1.64 -7.66
N GLU A 316 -13.04 -1.83 -6.66
CA GLU A 316 -13.45 -2.45 -5.40
C GLU A 316 -14.41 -1.56 -4.60
N ALA A 317 -14.16 -0.25 -4.57
CA ALA A 317 -15.09 0.72 -3.98
C ALA A 317 -16.47 0.64 -4.65
N ALA A 318 -16.52 0.57 -5.99
CA ALA A 318 -17.78 0.46 -6.72
C ALA A 318 -18.54 -0.83 -6.38
N LYS A 319 -17.83 -1.94 -6.14
CA LYS A 319 -18.45 -3.21 -5.73
C LYS A 319 -18.99 -3.14 -4.31
N GLN A 320 -18.15 -2.73 -3.35
CA GLN A 320 -18.44 -2.83 -1.92
C GLN A 320 -19.35 -1.72 -1.40
N LEU A 321 -19.42 -0.57 -2.08
CA LEU A 321 -20.12 0.65 -1.62
C LEU A 321 -21.27 1.07 -2.53
N SER A 322 -21.65 0.24 -3.51
CA SER A 322 -22.69 0.51 -4.51
C SER A 322 -24.06 0.84 -3.91
N SER A 323 -24.37 0.35 -2.70
CA SER A 323 -25.62 0.65 -1.99
C SER A 323 -25.62 1.98 -1.24
N ASP A 324 -24.45 2.58 -0.98
CA ASP A 324 -24.31 3.60 0.07
C ASP A 324 -24.22 5.05 -0.42
N ARG A 325 -24.01 5.34 -1.72
CA ARG A 325 -24.08 6.71 -2.27
C ARG A 325 -24.51 6.72 -3.74
N ASN A 326 -25.36 7.69 -4.10
CA ASN A 326 -25.45 8.23 -5.46
C ASN A 326 -24.11 8.90 -5.80
N VAL A 327 -23.08 8.12 -6.12
CA VAL A 327 -21.85 8.67 -6.68
C VAL A 327 -22.22 9.19 -8.07
N PRO A 328 -22.10 10.51 -8.31
CA PRO A 328 -22.44 11.05 -9.61
C PRO A 328 -21.52 10.44 -10.66
N GLU A 329 -22.08 10.14 -11.84
CA GLU A 329 -21.25 9.83 -13.00
C GLU A 329 -20.29 10.99 -13.24
N MET A 330 -19.08 10.64 -13.68
CA MET A 330 -18.09 11.66 -14.03
C MET A 330 -18.59 12.45 -15.24
N ASP A 331 -18.83 13.73 -15.04
CA ASP A 331 -19.03 14.66 -16.15
C ASP A 331 -17.70 14.87 -16.88
N ARG A 332 -17.65 14.39 -18.14
CA ARG A 332 -16.43 14.41 -18.97
C ARG A 332 -16.08 15.84 -19.41
N ASP A 333 -17.02 16.76 -19.40
CA ASP A 333 -16.81 18.16 -19.81
C ASP A 333 -16.05 18.96 -18.74
N LEU A 334 -15.94 18.43 -17.52
CA LEU A 334 -15.11 18.99 -16.45
C LEU A 334 -13.61 18.80 -16.66
N VAL A 335 -13.23 17.96 -17.62
CA VAL A 335 -11.83 17.60 -17.88
C VAL A 335 -11.42 18.16 -19.24
N ASN A 336 -10.39 18.99 -19.24
CA ASN A 336 -9.68 19.38 -20.45
C ASN A 336 -8.77 18.22 -20.90
N TRP A 337 -9.31 17.32 -21.72
CA TRP A 337 -8.63 16.11 -22.20
C TRP A 337 -7.44 16.42 -23.10
N ASP A 338 -7.46 17.55 -23.82
CA ASP A 338 -6.39 17.95 -24.74
C ASP A 338 -5.10 18.37 -24.00
N GLU A 339 -5.22 18.83 -22.76
CA GLU A 339 -4.08 19.18 -21.90
C GLU A 339 -3.49 17.99 -21.14
N LEU A 340 -4.21 16.87 -21.09
CA LEU A 340 -3.75 15.65 -20.43
C LEU A 340 -3.06 14.71 -21.43
N PRO A 341 -1.89 14.15 -21.08
CA PRO A 341 -1.31 13.05 -21.84
C PRO A 341 -2.31 11.91 -22.03
N SER A 342 -2.40 11.38 -23.27
CA SER A 342 -3.36 10.33 -23.63
C SER A 342 -3.29 9.09 -22.75
N TYR A 343 -2.10 8.74 -22.26
CA TYR A 343 -1.88 7.65 -21.30
C TYR A 343 -2.74 7.81 -20.03
N ILE A 344 -2.91 9.04 -19.53
CA ILE A 344 -3.61 9.33 -18.28
C ILE A 344 -5.12 9.21 -18.44
N HIS A 345 -5.63 9.33 -19.67
CA HIS A 345 -7.07 9.38 -19.94
C HIS A 345 -7.84 8.18 -19.37
N ARG A 346 -7.21 6.99 -19.36
CA ARG A 346 -7.80 5.77 -18.77
C ARG A 346 -7.99 5.86 -17.26
N PHE A 347 -7.15 6.61 -16.55
CA PHE A 347 -7.12 6.63 -15.08
C PHE A 347 -7.95 7.75 -14.47
N VAL A 348 -8.25 8.81 -15.23
CA VAL A 348 -9.08 9.94 -14.78
C VAL A 348 -10.46 9.48 -14.25
N PRO A 349 -11.23 8.61 -14.94
CA PRO A 349 -12.50 8.11 -14.41
C PRO A 349 -12.38 7.41 -13.05
N HIS A 350 -11.32 6.62 -12.86
CA HIS A 350 -11.07 5.93 -11.59
C HIS A 350 -10.74 6.91 -10.47
N ALA A 351 -9.93 7.94 -10.75
CA ALA A 351 -9.63 8.99 -9.78
C ALA A 351 -10.87 9.81 -9.39
N PHE A 352 -11.69 10.20 -10.38
CA PHE A 352 -12.93 10.95 -10.15
C PHE A 352 -13.97 10.12 -9.40
N HIS A 353 -14.00 8.81 -9.60
CA HIS A 353 -14.85 7.92 -8.80
C HIS A 353 -14.32 7.80 -7.36
N LEU A 354 -13.05 7.44 -7.19
CA LEU A 354 -12.46 7.16 -5.87
C LEU A 354 -12.41 8.39 -4.96
N VAL A 355 -12.26 9.60 -5.52
CA VAL A 355 -12.18 10.84 -4.73
C VAL A 355 -13.48 11.18 -3.98
N ASN A 356 -14.60 10.54 -4.33
CA ASN A 356 -15.86 10.64 -3.58
C ASN A 356 -15.81 9.94 -2.21
N TYR A 357 -14.84 9.05 -2.02
CA TYR A 357 -14.61 8.28 -0.81
C TYR A 357 -13.37 8.77 -0.06
N ILE A 358 -12.31 9.11 -0.80
CA ILE A 358 -11.04 9.62 -0.26
C ILE A 358 -10.76 10.99 -0.90
N PRO A 359 -11.05 12.12 -0.21
CA PRO A 359 -11.18 13.44 -0.84
C PRO A 359 -9.90 14.05 -1.44
N ASN A 360 -8.72 13.47 -1.20
CA ASN A 360 -7.47 13.93 -1.77
C ASN A 360 -6.63 12.73 -2.25
N LEU A 361 -6.45 12.61 -3.55
CA LEU A 361 -5.69 11.55 -4.19
C LEU A 361 -4.42 12.10 -4.82
N PHE A 362 -3.27 11.62 -4.36
CA PHE A 362 -1.95 11.87 -4.95
C PHE A 362 -1.56 10.69 -5.84
N VAL A 363 -2.08 10.64 -7.05
CA VAL A 363 -1.87 9.52 -7.97
C VAL A 363 -0.47 9.57 -8.56
N LYS A 364 0.33 8.54 -8.30
CA LYS A 364 1.68 8.38 -8.85
C LYS A 364 1.58 7.72 -10.22
N LEU A 365 2.28 8.24 -11.22
CA LEU A 365 2.23 7.74 -12.61
C LEU A 365 3.64 7.38 -13.14
N GLY A 366 4.57 7.08 -12.24
CA GLY A 366 5.95 6.74 -12.58
C GLY A 366 6.64 7.81 -13.43
N GLU A 367 7.21 7.39 -14.56
CA GLU A 367 7.87 8.28 -15.52
C GLU A 367 6.92 9.29 -16.20
N GLN A 368 5.60 9.14 -16.04
CA GLN A 368 4.59 10.06 -16.57
C GLN A 368 4.20 11.16 -15.58
N GLY A 369 4.83 11.21 -14.40
CA GLY A 369 4.65 12.26 -13.39
C GLY A 369 3.60 11.89 -12.34
N SER A 370 2.72 12.82 -12.02
CA SER A 370 1.67 12.61 -10.99
C SER A 370 0.41 13.40 -11.29
N LEU A 371 -0.71 12.92 -10.74
CA LEU A 371 -2.02 13.56 -10.85
C LEU A 371 -2.58 13.77 -9.44
N LEU A 372 -2.90 15.03 -9.09
CA LEU A 372 -3.63 15.36 -7.88
C LEU A 372 -5.11 15.46 -8.22
N VAL A 373 -5.97 14.69 -7.56
CA VAL A 373 -7.44 14.78 -7.71
C VAL A 373 -8.07 15.01 -6.35
N ARG A 374 -8.99 15.98 -6.27
CA ARG A 374 -9.50 16.48 -5.00
C ARG A 374 -10.99 16.75 -5.05
N LYS A 375 -11.67 16.52 -3.93
CA LYS A 375 -13.07 16.88 -3.72
C LYS A 375 -13.18 17.82 -2.50
N PRO A 376 -13.33 19.14 -2.71
CA PRO A 376 -13.51 20.10 -1.63
C PRO A 376 -14.73 19.74 -0.76
N ALA A 377 -14.61 19.89 0.56
CA ALA A 377 -15.64 19.45 1.52
C ALA A 377 -16.93 20.31 1.49
N GLU A 378 -16.88 21.52 0.93
CA GLU A 378 -17.93 22.54 1.11
C GLU A 378 -18.90 22.69 -0.08
N THR A 379 -18.79 21.87 -1.13
CA THR A 379 -19.64 22.03 -2.31
C THR A 379 -20.03 20.68 -2.93
N ILE A 380 -21.23 20.63 -3.55
CA ILE A 380 -21.66 19.63 -4.54
C ILE A 380 -20.78 19.70 -5.81
N SER A 381 -19.67 20.45 -5.77
CA SER A 381 -18.81 20.74 -6.90
C SER A 381 -18.15 19.48 -7.44
N ALA A 382 -18.00 19.47 -8.76
CA ALA A 382 -17.05 18.68 -9.51
C ALA A 382 -15.72 18.46 -8.76
N PRO A 383 -15.13 17.25 -8.81
CA PRO A 383 -13.74 17.06 -8.44
C PRO A 383 -12.83 18.02 -9.21
N LYS A 384 -11.84 18.58 -8.52
CA LYS A 384 -10.73 19.33 -9.12
C LYS A 384 -9.58 18.38 -9.42
N TYR A 385 -8.81 18.67 -10.46
CA TYR A 385 -7.60 17.92 -10.76
C TYR A 385 -6.46 18.85 -11.21
N GLN A 386 -5.23 18.40 -10.98
CA GLN A 386 -4.01 19.04 -11.49
C GLN A 386 -3.04 17.95 -11.92
N TYR A 387 -2.62 17.98 -13.18
CA TYR A 387 -1.54 17.14 -13.68
C TYR A 387 -0.18 17.82 -13.46
N PHE A 388 0.80 17.04 -13.03
CA PHE A 388 2.17 17.46 -12.81
C PHE A 388 3.09 16.64 -13.70
N LYS A 389 3.58 17.28 -14.76
CA LYS A 389 4.58 16.71 -15.66
C LYS A 389 5.82 16.28 -14.85
N PRO A 390 6.42 15.11 -15.13
CA PRO A 390 7.65 14.69 -14.48
C PRO A 390 8.77 15.71 -14.74
N GLU A 391 9.60 16.02 -13.73
CA GLU A 391 10.81 16.80 -14.01
C GLU A 391 11.77 15.97 -14.87
N PRO A 392 12.46 16.58 -15.86
CA PRO A 392 13.36 15.85 -16.76
C PRO A 392 14.48 15.14 -16.00
N LEU A 393 14.61 13.84 -16.22
CA LEU A 393 15.69 13.02 -15.67
C LEU A 393 16.23 12.09 -16.77
N GLU A 394 17.52 12.23 -17.11
CA GLU A 394 18.15 11.31 -18.05
C GLU A 394 18.27 9.91 -17.43
N THR A 395 17.88 8.86 -18.17
CA THR A 395 17.84 7.47 -17.69
C THR A 395 19.18 6.98 -17.13
N LYS A 396 20.31 7.45 -17.68
CA LYS A 396 21.66 7.12 -17.20
C LYS A 396 21.94 7.58 -15.76
N ASN A 397 21.15 8.54 -15.24
CA ASN A 397 21.28 9.06 -13.89
C ASN A 397 20.39 8.31 -12.88
N ILE A 398 19.56 7.37 -13.34
CA ILE A 398 18.74 6.52 -12.47
C ILE A 398 19.62 5.37 -11.98
N LEU A 399 19.86 5.32 -10.67
CA LEU A 399 20.59 4.24 -10.01
C LEU A 399 19.64 3.15 -9.50
N SER A 400 18.48 3.53 -8.96
CA SER A 400 17.47 2.60 -8.45
C SER A 400 16.09 3.24 -8.49
N VAL A 401 15.05 2.44 -8.76
CA VAL A 401 13.65 2.89 -8.70
C VAL A 401 13.01 2.63 -7.33
N THR A 402 13.65 1.81 -6.50
CA THR A 402 13.12 1.37 -5.21
C THR A 402 13.00 2.55 -4.25
N GLY A 403 11.80 2.73 -3.67
CA GLY A 403 11.52 3.74 -2.65
C GLY A 403 11.36 5.18 -3.17
N ALA A 404 11.43 5.41 -4.48
CA ALA A 404 11.13 6.73 -5.07
C ALA A 404 9.67 7.16 -4.78
N GLY A 405 8.72 6.22 -4.88
CA GLY A 405 7.32 6.43 -4.50
C GLY A 405 7.15 6.70 -3.00
N ASP A 406 7.91 6.02 -2.14
CA ASP A 406 7.88 6.27 -0.69
C ASP A 406 8.46 7.66 -0.36
N SER A 407 9.52 8.08 -1.04
CA SER A 407 10.13 9.41 -0.88
C SER A 407 9.18 10.52 -1.33
N PHE A 408 8.44 10.29 -2.41
CA PHE A 408 7.35 11.17 -2.83
C PHE A 408 6.32 11.32 -1.70
N VAL A 409 5.81 10.20 -1.19
CA VAL A 409 4.73 10.19 -0.19
C VAL A 409 5.19 10.75 1.16
N GLY A 410 6.39 10.41 1.62
CA GLY A 410 6.96 10.96 2.84
C GLY A 410 7.12 12.48 2.77
N THR A 411 7.46 13.01 1.59
CA THR A 411 7.55 14.46 1.36
C THR A 411 6.17 15.13 1.33
N VAL A 412 5.16 14.48 0.75
CA VAL A 412 3.76 14.92 0.84
C VAL A 412 3.32 14.99 2.30
N LEU A 413 3.55 13.93 3.09
CA LEU A 413 3.19 13.86 4.50
C LEU A 413 3.86 14.96 5.33
N ALA A 414 5.17 15.14 5.17
CA ALA A 414 5.92 16.16 5.90
C ALA A 414 5.43 17.58 5.57
N ASN A 415 5.15 17.88 4.30
CA ASN A 415 4.61 19.16 3.90
C ASN A 415 3.15 19.38 4.38
N LEU A 416 2.29 18.37 4.31
CA LEU A 416 0.91 18.45 4.84
C LEU A 416 0.91 18.70 6.36
N HIS A 417 1.81 18.04 7.09
CA HIS A 417 2.00 18.24 8.52
C HIS A 417 2.50 19.66 8.84
N THR A 418 3.51 20.14 8.10
CA THR A 418 4.16 21.43 8.34
C THR A 418 3.24 22.61 8.04
N HIS A 419 2.57 22.58 6.88
CA HIS A 419 1.83 23.74 6.36
C HIS A 419 0.35 23.72 6.70
N ARG A 420 -0.19 22.55 7.05
CA ARG A 420 -1.62 22.33 7.36
C ARG A 420 -2.54 23.10 6.40
N PRO A 421 -2.34 22.95 5.08
CA PRO A 421 -3.03 23.79 4.10
C PRO A 421 -4.54 23.63 4.24
N SER A 422 -5.27 24.74 4.13
CA SER A 422 -6.71 24.68 3.94
C SER A 422 -7.02 23.86 2.68
N MET A 423 -8.16 23.18 2.68
CA MET A 423 -8.63 22.46 1.50
C MET A 423 -8.93 23.40 0.31
N SER A 424 -8.92 24.72 0.50
CA SER A 424 -9.06 25.70 -0.59
C SER A 424 -7.72 26.16 -1.19
N ASP A 425 -6.57 25.81 -0.60
CA ASP A 425 -5.26 26.34 -1.01
C ASP A 425 -4.59 25.48 -2.10
N ASP A 426 -5.04 25.68 -3.34
CA ASP A 426 -4.53 24.96 -4.51
C ASP A 426 -3.03 25.28 -4.76
N ALA A 427 -2.57 26.49 -4.42
CA ALA A 427 -1.18 26.91 -4.64
C ALA A 427 -0.20 26.16 -3.73
N VAL A 428 -0.53 26.03 -2.44
CA VAL A 428 0.32 25.27 -1.51
C VAL A 428 0.37 23.80 -1.92
N LEU A 429 -0.76 23.17 -2.20
CA LEU A 429 -0.79 21.76 -2.58
C LEU A 429 -0.04 21.46 -3.88
N ASN A 430 -0.09 22.38 -4.85
CA ASN A 430 0.72 22.25 -6.06
C ASN A 430 2.22 22.24 -5.75
N ARG A 431 2.69 23.11 -4.85
CA ARG A 431 4.10 23.12 -4.41
C ARG A 431 4.48 21.85 -3.65
N ILE A 432 3.57 21.31 -2.83
CA ILE A 432 3.77 20.03 -2.14
C ILE A 432 4.06 18.91 -3.15
N VAL A 433 3.27 18.81 -4.23
CA VAL A 433 3.49 17.79 -5.26
C VAL A 433 4.82 18.00 -5.99
N CYS A 434 5.18 19.24 -6.32
CA CYS A 434 6.49 19.53 -6.92
C CYS A 434 7.66 19.14 -6.01
N ASN A 435 7.59 19.48 -4.72
CA ASN A 435 8.61 19.09 -3.74
C ASN A 435 8.70 17.56 -3.59
N ALA A 436 7.56 16.87 -3.62
CA ALA A 436 7.52 15.41 -3.61
C ALA A 436 8.14 14.77 -4.87
N GLN A 437 7.92 15.35 -6.06
CA GLN A 437 8.59 14.90 -7.29
C GLN A 437 10.11 15.05 -7.19
N ARG A 438 10.60 16.17 -6.64
CA ARG A 438 12.04 16.38 -6.42
C ARG A 438 12.63 15.36 -5.46
N ALA A 439 11.95 15.06 -4.36
CA ALA A 439 12.37 14.00 -3.43
C ALA A 439 12.45 12.64 -4.11
N ALA A 440 11.45 12.29 -4.93
CA ALA A 440 11.46 11.05 -5.71
C ALA A 440 12.67 11.00 -6.65
N ILE A 441 12.98 12.10 -7.34
CA ILE A 441 14.14 12.20 -8.26
C ILE A 441 15.47 12.07 -7.52
N LEU A 442 15.61 12.68 -6.34
CA LEU A 442 16.80 12.50 -5.50
C LEU A 442 16.99 11.03 -5.11
N THR A 443 15.89 10.31 -4.86
CA THR A 443 15.92 8.87 -4.56
C THR A 443 16.21 8.03 -5.82
N LEU A 444 15.68 8.40 -6.98
CA LEU A 444 16.03 7.75 -8.25
C LEU A 444 17.53 7.82 -8.55
N LYS A 445 18.20 8.90 -8.13
CA LYS A 445 19.65 9.12 -8.27
C LYS A 445 20.49 8.46 -7.15
N SER A 446 19.89 7.62 -6.31
CA SER A 446 20.51 7.00 -5.13
C SER A 446 20.50 5.46 -5.24
N ASP A 447 21.49 4.81 -4.61
CA ASP A 447 21.48 3.35 -4.40
C ASP A 447 20.65 2.93 -3.17
N LYS A 448 20.12 3.90 -2.41
CA LYS A 448 19.28 3.70 -1.22
C LYS A 448 17.80 3.91 -1.53
N ALA A 449 16.94 3.20 -0.80
CA ALA A 449 15.49 3.34 -0.89
C ALA A 449 14.98 4.74 -0.48
N VAL A 450 15.75 5.50 0.29
CA VAL A 450 15.52 6.92 0.57
C VAL A 450 16.83 7.65 0.35
N SER A 451 16.82 8.69 -0.47
CA SER A 451 18.05 9.43 -0.81
C SER A 451 18.67 10.09 0.42
N PRO A 452 20.00 10.00 0.60
CA PRO A 452 20.69 10.77 1.61
C PRO A 452 20.61 12.29 1.39
N ASN A 453 20.27 12.71 0.16
CA ASN A 453 20.22 14.10 -0.26
C ASN A 453 18.83 14.74 -0.08
N ILE A 454 17.83 14.01 0.41
CA ILE A 454 16.57 14.63 0.85
C ILE A 454 16.88 15.47 2.09
N GLU A 455 16.47 16.74 2.06
CA GLU A 455 16.80 17.74 3.07
C GLU A 455 15.64 18.73 3.30
N PRO A 456 15.61 19.47 4.43
CA PRO A 456 14.48 20.34 4.80
C PRO A 456 14.12 21.44 3.80
N SER A 457 14.99 21.78 2.84
CA SER A 457 14.69 22.75 1.78
C SER A 457 13.46 22.37 0.93
N LEU A 458 13.11 21.08 0.89
CA LEU A 458 11.90 20.54 0.24
C LEU A 458 10.60 20.79 1.04
N LEU A 459 10.67 21.47 2.18
CA LEU A 459 9.50 22.01 2.89
C LEU A 459 9.23 23.47 2.51
N ASN A 460 10.11 24.13 1.77
CA ASN A 460 9.91 25.51 1.36
C ASN A 460 8.78 25.60 0.33
N ILE A 461 7.73 26.32 0.69
CA ILE A 461 6.55 26.61 -0.16
C ILE A 461 6.42 28.10 -0.49
N GLN A 462 7.42 28.92 -0.17
CA GLN A 462 7.44 30.35 -0.50
C GLN A 462 7.63 30.58 -2.00
#